data_AF-A0AAN5CCT7-F1
#
_entry.id   AF-A0AAN5CCT7-F1
#
_cell.length_a   1.000
_cell.length_b   1.000
_cell.length_c   1.000
_cell.angle_alpha   90.00
_cell.angle_beta   90.00
_cell.angle_gamma   90.00
#
_symmetry.space_group_name_H-M   'P 1'
#
loop_
_entity.id
_entity.type
_entity.pdbx_description
1 polymer ?
#
loop_
_entity_poly.entity_id
_entity_poly.type
_entity_poly.pdbx_seq_one_letter_code
_entity_poly.pdbx_strand_id
1 'polypeptide(L)'
;FTLKEKLPKQTSIYQADDGTILYFYYNFPATRLYVNWQGKEIGSKLPSPVPFDMTSFDNGLYFRTDEDGEKMYKAEFDKSGKLDISYLRDTLEYERVGYNGVCSILRDGRRFVYRMCDDPETDGILEDSSFKGLEVRWVHRGKLIYFLKSSNGAQLSLRKLGDEAILIEGPSSDVLKTSASPHYSRFLYFASDSNLFVLDTDNMSLL
;
A
#
# COMPACT_ATOMS: atom_id res chain seq x y z
N PHE A 1 4.83 27.99 2.30
CA PHE A 1 5.48 27.88 0.99
C PHE A 1 5.01 26.59 0.34
N THR A 2 4.47 26.65 -0.87
CA THR A 2 4.05 25.44 -1.60
C THR A 2 4.88 25.38 -2.87
N LEU A 3 5.98 24.63 -2.83
CA LEU A 3 6.74 24.33 -4.03
C LEU A 3 5.87 23.41 -4.89
N LYS A 4 5.47 23.89 -6.08
CA LYS A 4 4.77 23.08 -7.07
C LYS A 4 5.80 22.62 -8.08
N GLU A 5 6.30 21.39 -7.93
CA GLU A 5 7.15 20.77 -8.92
C GLU A 5 6.29 19.97 -9.90
N LYS A 6 6.53 20.15 -11.21
CA LYS A 6 5.81 19.43 -12.24
C LYS A 6 6.57 18.16 -12.58
N LEU A 7 6.05 17.02 -12.15
CA LEU A 7 6.58 15.73 -12.56
C LEU A 7 6.21 15.44 -14.02
N PRO A 8 7.06 14.69 -14.75
CA PRO A 8 6.73 14.16 -16.07
C PRO A 8 5.38 13.45 -16.09
N LYS A 9 4.72 13.47 -17.26
CA LYS A 9 3.50 12.69 -17.45
C LYS A 9 3.78 11.22 -17.18
N GLN A 10 2.75 10.52 -16.71
CA GLN A 10 2.85 9.09 -16.40
C GLN A 10 3.95 8.84 -15.34
N THR A 11 3.84 9.52 -14.20
CA THR A 11 4.68 9.26 -13.03
C THR A 11 3.81 8.66 -11.93
N SER A 12 4.29 7.59 -11.30
CA SER A 12 3.72 7.09 -10.05
C SER A 12 4.57 7.56 -8.89
N ILE A 13 3.90 7.98 -7.82
CA ILE A 13 4.51 8.61 -6.65
C ILE A 13 4.09 7.83 -5.41
N TYR A 14 5.06 7.56 -4.54
CA TYR A 14 4.90 6.94 -3.24
C TYR A 14 5.59 7.81 -2.21
N GLN A 15 4.98 7.93 -1.03
CA GLN A 15 5.52 8.71 0.07
C GLN A 15 5.78 7.79 1.24
N ALA A 16 7.03 7.77 1.69
CA ALA A 16 7.45 7.15 2.93
C ALA A 16 7.02 7.99 4.14
N ASP A 17 6.99 7.38 5.33
CA ASP A 17 6.56 8.01 6.58
C ASP A 17 7.43 9.21 6.99
N ASP A 18 8.73 9.19 6.67
CA ASP A 18 9.65 10.31 6.90
C ASP A 18 9.47 11.46 5.90
N GLY A 19 8.51 11.34 4.98
CA GLY A 19 8.21 12.31 3.94
C GLY A 19 9.01 12.14 2.66
N THR A 20 9.88 11.13 2.57
CA THR A 20 10.63 10.84 1.34
C THR A 20 9.67 10.49 0.20
N ILE A 21 9.83 11.19 -0.93
CA ILE A 21 9.04 10.97 -2.14
C ILE A 21 9.82 10.07 -3.11
N LEU A 22 9.33 8.87 -3.29
CA LEU A 22 9.83 7.87 -4.23
C LEU A 22 8.93 7.87 -5.46
N TYR A 23 9.50 7.84 -6.66
CA TYR A 23 8.70 7.83 -7.87
C TYR A 23 9.38 7.05 -9.00
N PHE A 24 8.58 6.65 -9.97
CA PHE A 24 9.06 6.07 -11.22
C PHE A 24 8.26 6.60 -12.39
N TYR A 25 8.92 6.65 -13.55
CA TYR A 25 8.28 6.96 -14.82
C TYR A 25 7.66 5.68 -15.38
N TYR A 26 6.39 5.75 -15.79
CA TYR A 26 5.67 4.69 -16.50
C TYR A 26 6.22 4.54 -17.93
N ASN A 27 7.45 4.05 -18.02
CA ASN A 27 7.98 3.44 -19.22
C ASN A 27 7.86 1.94 -18.96
N PHE A 28 6.73 1.33 -19.33
CA PHE A 28 6.46 -0.04 -18.92
C PHE A 28 7.39 -1.04 -19.63
N PRO A 29 8.06 -1.95 -18.90
CA PRO A 29 8.05 -2.07 -17.43
C PRO A 29 9.02 -1.09 -16.75
N ALA A 30 8.69 -0.64 -15.53
CA ALA A 30 9.56 0.26 -14.78
C ALA A 30 10.92 -0.43 -14.51
N THR A 31 12.02 0.24 -14.90
CA THR A 31 13.39 -0.29 -14.77
C THR A 31 14.25 0.49 -13.76
N ARG A 32 13.76 1.64 -13.30
CA ARG A 32 14.47 2.52 -12.37
C ARG A 32 13.49 3.17 -11.40
N LEU A 33 13.94 3.34 -10.17
CA LEU A 33 13.26 4.08 -9.11
C LEU A 33 14.05 5.35 -8.82
N TYR A 34 13.35 6.43 -8.51
CA TYR A 34 13.93 7.75 -8.29
C TYR A 34 13.45 8.36 -6.97
N VAL A 35 14.27 9.27 -6.45
CA VAL A 35 13.97 10.15 -5.31
C VAL A 35 14.56 11.52 -5.60
N ASN A 36 13.82 12.59 -5.26
CA ASN A 36 14.36 13.95 -5.30
C ASN A 36 14.90 14.31 -3.91
N TRP A 37 16.20 14.54 -3.81
CA TRP A 37 16.87 14.90 -2.57
C TRP A 37 17.74 16.13 -2.76
N GLN A 38 17.47 17.17 -1.96
CA GLN A 38 18.20 18.45 -2.03
C GLN A 38 18.23 19.06 -3.44
N GLY A 39 17.14 18.90 -4.20
CA GLY A 39 17.01 19.40 -5.58
C GLY A 39 17.77 18.57 -6.62
N LYS A 40 18.28 17.40 -6.23
CA LYS A 40 18.95 16.45 -7.12
C LYS A 40 18.12 15.16 -7.22
N GLU A 41 17.85 14.74 -8.45
CA GLU A 41 17.30 13.42 -8.72
C GLU A 41 18.37 12.34 -8.51
N ILE A 42 18.05 11.36 -7.67
CA ILE A 42 18.88 10.20 -7.39
C ILE A 42 18.09 8.99 -7.86
N GLY A 43 18.68 8.19 -8.74
CA GLY A 43 18.04 7.02 -9.34
C GLY A 43 18.80 5.73 -9.05
N SER A 44 18.05 4.65 -8.81
CA SER A 44 18.59 3.30 -8.67
C SER A 44 17.95 2.37 -9.70
N LYS A 45 18.73 1.41 -10.22
CA LYS A 45 18.23 0.41 -11.17
C LYS A 45 17.46 -0.66 -10.39
N LEU A 46 16.25 -0.96 -10.84
CA LEU A 46 15.46 -2.05 -10.28
C LEU A 46 16.11 -3.40 -10.66
N PRO A 47 16.06 -4.42 -9.78
CA PRO A 47 16.63 -5.73 -10.05
C PRO A 47 15.96 -6.40 -11.26
N SER A 48 14.69 -6.06 -11.49
CA SER A 48 13.87 -6.55 -12.59
C SER A 48 12.78 -5.50 -12.92
N PRO A 49 12.27 -5.46 -14.16
CA PRO A 49 10.94 -4.95 -14.50
C PRO A 49 9.88 -5.12 -13.40
N VAL A 50 9.30 -4.01 -12.94
CA VAL A 50 8.18 -4.04 -11.98
C VAL A 50 6.87 -3.72 -12.71
N PRO A 51 5.85 -4.59 -12.60
CA PRO A 51 4.59 -4.39 -13.29
C PRO A 51 3.77 -3.27 -12.62
N PHE A 52 3.15 -3.51 -11.46
CA PHE A 52 2.21 -2.55 -10.86
C PHE A 52 2.05 -2.64 -9.34
N ASP A 53 2.63 -3.65 -8.68
CA ASP A 53 2.41 -3.91 -7.26
C ASP A 53 3.50 -3.27 -6.41
N MET A 54 3.35 -1.95 -6.18
CA MET A 54 4.21 -1.21 -5.25
C MET A 54 3.39 -0.54 -4.18
N THR A 55 3.94 -0.45 -2.97
CA THR A 55 3.30 0.24 -1.85
C THR A 55 4.34 0.75 -0.87
N SER A 56 4.07 1.90 -0.25
CA SER A 56 4.93 2.44 0.79
C SER A 56 4.41 2.03 2.16
N PHE A 57 5.31 1.45 2.96
CA PHE A 57 5.10 1.21 4.38
C PHE A 57 6.33 1.71 5.13
N ASP A 58 6.14 2.36 6.26
CA ASP A 58 7.24 2.90 7.06
C ASP A 58 8.13 3.81 6.19
N ASN A 59 9.45 3.65 6.28
CA ASN A 59 10.41 4.40 5.47
C ASN A 59 10.83 3.68 4.18
N GLY A 60 10.01 2.73 3.68
CA GLY A 60 10.34 1.90 2.53
C GLY A 60 9.24 1.80 1.48
N LEU A 61 9.66 1.59 0.23
CA LEU A 61 8.78 1.19 -0.88
C LEU A 61 8.97 -0.30 -1.15
N TYR A 62 7.89 -1.06 -1.01
CA TYR A 62 7.87 -2.50 -1.20
C TYR A 62 7.28 -2.81 -2.56
N PHE A 63 7.84 -3.80 -3.25
CA PHE A 63 7.35 -4.21 -4.55
C PHE A 63 7.70 -5.66 -4.89
N ARG A 64 6.88 -6.24 -5.77
CA ARG A 64 7.11 -7.57 -6.37
C ARG A 64 7.66 -7.43 -7.79
N THR A 65 8.54 -8.34 -8.19
CA THR A 65 9.03 -8.48 -9.57
C THR A 65 8.49 -9.75 -10.23
N ASP A 66 8.30 -9.73 -11.55
CA ASP A 66 7.73 -10.87 -12.30
C ASP A 66 8.78 -11.90 -12.76
N GLU A 67 10.07 -11.61 -12.68
CA GLU A 67 11.13 -12.50 -13.17
C GLU A 67 11.54 -13.58 -12.13
N ASP A 68 11.75 -14.80 -12.63
CA ASP A 68 12.31 -15.98 -11.95
C ASP A 68 11.92 -16.14 -10.47
N GLY A 69 10.66 -16.54 -10.25
CA GLY A 69 10.16 -17.00 -8.95
C GLY A 69 9.47 -15.93 -8.10
N GLU A 70 8.96 -14.85 -8.71
CA GLU A 70 8.24 -13.75 -8.06
C GLU A 70 8.88 -13.29 -6.74
N LYS A 71 9.79 -12.32 -6.80
CA LYS A 71 10.57 -11.89 -5.63
C LYS A 71 10.04 -10.58 -5.05
N MET A 72 10.11 -10.47 -3.73
CA MET A 72 9.77 -9.28 -2.96
C MET A 72 11.02 -8.47 -2.65
N TYR A 73 10.94 -7.17 -2.86
CA TYR A 73 12.03 -6.22 -2.60
C TYR A 73 11.54 -5.05 -1.78
N LYS A 74 12.49 -4.39 -1.13
CA LYS A 74 12.33 -3.12 -0.44
C LYS A 74 13.29 -2.11 -1.02
N ALA A 75 12.82 -0.92 -1.32
CA ALA A 75 13.63 0.24 -1.60
C ALA A 75 13.59 1.20 -0.42
N GLU A 76 14.76 1.63 0.04
CA GLU A 76 14.91 2.61 1.11
C GLU A 76 15.86 3.72 0.69
N PHE A 77 15.54 4.94 1.08
CA PHE A 77 16.43 6.07 0.90
C PHE A 77 17.01 6.47 2.25
N ASP A 78 18.34 6.48 2.35
CA ASP A 78 19.01 6.89 3.58
C ASP A 78 19.43 8.37 3.55
N LYS A 79 19.72 8.90 4.74
CA LYS A 79 20.15 10.29 4.92
C LYS A 79 21.52 10.60 4.31
N SER A 80 22.28 9.58 3.88
CA SER A 80 23.55 9.76 3.18
C SER A 80 23.35 10.07 1.69
N GLY A 81 22.10 10.01 1.21
CA GLY A 81 21.77 10.23 -0.20
C GLY A 81 21.82 8.97 -1.04
N LYS A 82 21.76 7.78 -0.41
CA LYS A 82 21.76 6.50 -1.12
C LYS A 82 20.33 5.94 -1.20
N LEU A 83 19.91 5.59 -2.42
CA LEU A 83 18.70 4.80 -2.67
C LEU A 83 19.11 3.32 -2.82
N ASP A 84 18.86 2.54 -1.78
CA ASP A 84 19.20 1.12 -1.72
C ASP A 84 17.98 0.26 -2.07
N ILE A 85 18.21 -0.86 -2.77
CA ILE A 85 17.17 -1.84 -3.09
C ILE A 85 17.66 -3.19 -2.58
N SER A 86 16.96 -3.73 -1.59
CA SER A 86 17.29 -4.99 -0.94
C SER A 86 16.24 -6.05 -1.24
N TYR A 87 16.69 -7.27 -1.51
CA TYR A 87 15.83 -8.45 -1.54
C TYR A 87 15.28 -8.75 -0.15
N LEU A 88 14.00 -9.08 -0.06
CA LEU A 88 13.34 -9.49 1.17
C LEU A 88 13.20 -11.01 1.24
N ARG A 89 12.45 -11.57 0.28
CA ARG A 89 12.10 -12.99 0.21
C ARG A 89 11.48 -13.33 -1.14
N ASP A 90 11.33 -14.62 -1.40
CA ASP A 90 10.53 -15.13 -2.49
C ASP A 90 9.03 -15.06 -2.12
N THR A 91 8.16 -14.98 -3.13
CA THR A 91 6.71 -15.16 -2.96
C THR A 91 6.44 -16.60 -2.57
N LEU A 92 5.62 -16.82 -1.55
CA LEU A 92 5.32 -18.17 -1.08
C LEU A 92 4.37 -18.89 -2.02
N GLU A 93 4.38 -20.23 -1.98
CA GLU A 93 3.42 -21.04 -2.73
C GLU A 93 1.99 -20.66 -2.31
N TYR A 94 1.13 -20.38 -3.30
CA TYR A 94 -0.25 -19.91 -3.11
C TYR A 94 -0.41 -18.54 -2.43
N GLU A 95 0.67 -17.79 -2.21
CA GLU A 95 0.56 -16.39 -1.81
C GLU A 95 -0.05 -15.57 -2.95
N ARG A 96 -0.98 -14.69 -2.61
CA ARG A 96 -1.58 -13.74 -3.52
C ARG A 96 -1.23 -12.34 -3.06
N VAL A 97 -0.62 -11.59 -3.95
CA VAL A 97 -0.35 -10.17 -3.77
C VAL A 97 -1.50 -9.40 -4.40
N GLY A 98 -2.27 -8.72 -3.56
CA GLY A 98 -3.35 -7.85 -3.95
C GLY A 98 -2.91 -6.39 -4.05
N TYR A 99 -3.90 -5.52 -4.25
CA TYR A 99 -3.68 -4.07 -4.30
C TYR A 99 -3.03 -3.54 -3.01
N ASN A 100 -2.29 -2.44 -3.16
CA ASN A 100 -1.63 -1.72 -2.06
C ASN A 100 -0.66 -2.58 -1.25
N GLY A 101 -0.09 -3.62 -1.88
CA GLY A 101 0.81 -4.59 -1.27
C GLY A 101 0.23 -5.30 -0.06
N VAL A 102 -1.07 -5.59 -0.10
CA VAL A 102 -1.71 -6.56 0.79
C VAL A 102 -1.43 -7.96 0.25
N CYS A 103 -0.80 -8.80 1.04
CA CYS A 103 -0.56 -10.20 0.74
C CYS A 103 -1.60 -11.07 1.45
N SER A 104 -1.91 -12.23 0.85
CA SER A 104 -2.70 -13.26 1.53
C SER A 104 -2.24 -14.65 1.17
N ILE A 105 -2.32 -15.58 2.12
CA ILE A 105 -1.94 -16.98 1.93
C ILE A 105 -3.00 -17.91 2.54
N LEU A 106 -3.18 -19.08 1.94
CA LEU A 106 -4.07 -20.12 2.46
C LEU A 106 -3.24 -21.17 3.22
N ARG A 107 -3.51 -21.36 4.51
CA ARG A 107 -2.87 -22.37 5.37
C ARG A 107 -3.94 -23.16 6.11
N ASP A 108 -3.93 -24.48 5.97
CA ASP A 108 -4.90 -25.38 6.59
C ASP A 108 -6.37 -24.96 6.34
N GLY A 109 -6.66 -24.49 5.11
CA GLY A 109 -7.99 -24.02 4.72
C GLY A 109 -8.39 -22.65 5.28
N ARG A 110 -7.49 -21.96 5.98
CA ARG A 110 -7.69 -20.63 6.56
C ARG A 110 -6.88 -19.59 5.81
N ARG A 111 -7.47 -18.43 5.54
CA ARG A 111 -6.81 -17.33 4.84
C ARG A 111 -6.19 -16.37 5.84
N PHE A 112 -4.90 -16.13 5.70
CA PHE A 112 -4.15 -15.15 6.48
C PHE A 112 -3.80 -13.98 5.58
N VAL A 113 -3.94 -12.76 6.09
CA VAL A 113 -3.75 -11.51 5.36
C VAL A 113 -2.75 -10.63 6.10
N TYR A 114 -1.78 -10.08 5.38
CA TYR A 114 -0.64 -9.34 5.93
C TYR A 114 -0.15 -8.31 4.90
N ARG A 115 0.80 -7.46 5.28
CA ARG A 115 1.45 -6.51 4.35
C ARG A 115 2.63 -7.17 3.66
N MET A 116 3.02 -6.66 2.49
CA MET A 116 4.22 -7.11 1.79
C MET A 116 5.50 -7.00 2.63
N CYS A 117 5.54 -6.08 3.60
CA CYS A 117 6.66 -5.88 4.52
C CYS A 117 6.67 -6.82 5.74
N ASP A 118 5.58 -7.55 5.96
CA ASP A 118 5.38 -8.36 7.16
C ASP A 118 5.96 -9.77 6.99
N ASP A 119 6.24 -10.44 8.12
CA ASP A 119 6.58 -11.86 8.13
C ASP A 119 5.29 -12.68 7.98
N PRO A 120 5.15 -13.47 6.90
CA PRO A 120 3.94 -14.26 6.65
C PRO A 120 3.67 -15.32 7.73
N GLU A 121 4.66 -15.74 8.51
CA GLU A 121 4.49 -16.72 9.60
C GLU A 121 3.98 -16.11 10.89
N THR A 122 4.35 -14.88 11.23
CA THR A 122 4.04 -14.30 12.55
C THR A 122 3.02 -13.18 12.50
N ASP A 123 2.91 -12.47 11.38
CA ASP A 123 2.17 -11.21 11.30
C ASP A 123 0.82 -11.35 10.55
N GLY A 124 0.54 -12.54 10.04
CA GLY A 124 -0.71 -12.86 9.35
C GLY A 124 -1.93 -12.70 10.24
N ILE A 125 -2.88 -11.86 9.82
CA ILE A 125 -4.19 -11.73 10.47
C ILE A 125 -5.14 -12.74 9.84
N LEU A 126 -5.81 -13.54 10.66
CA LEU A 126 -6.80 -14.51 10.21
C LEU A 126 -8.03 -13.79 9.65
N GLU A 127 -8.34 -14.02 8.38
CA GLU A 127 -9.58 -13.52 7.78
C GLU A 127 -10.78 -14.35 8.23
N ASP A 128 -11.77 -13.68 8.84
CA ASP A 128 -13.03 -14.31 9.21
C ASP A 128 -13.84 -14.69 7.95
N SER A 129 -14.17 -15.97 7.85
CA SER A 129 -14.94 -16.52 6.72
C SER A 129 -16.33 -15.88 6.55
N SER A 130 -16.89 -15.26 7.58
CA SER A 130 -18.17 -14.52 7.51
C SER A 130 -18.08 -13.25 6.67
N PHE A 131 -16.88 -12.76 6.38
CA PHE A 131 -16.62 -11.59 5.51
C PHE A 131 -16.38 -11.97 4.05
N LYS A 132 -16.70 -13.21 3.66
CA LYS A 132 -16.53 -13.70 2.29
C LYS A 132 -17.24 -12.80 1.28
N GLY A 133 -16.49 -12.36 0.27
CA GLY A 133 -16.97 -11.48 -0.79
C GLY A 133 -16.65 -10.00 -0.57
N LEU A 134 -16.18 -9.64 0.62
CA LEU A 134 -15.56 -8.33 0.85
C LEU A 134 -14.10 -8.35 0.38
N GLU A 135 -13.65 -7.24 -0.16
CA GLU A 135 -12.26 -7.09 -0.62
C GLU A 135 -11.43 -6.41 0.48
N VAL A 136 -10.37 -7.09 0.93
CA VAL A 136 -9.38 -6.47 1.82
C VAL A 136 -8.53 -5.51 1.00
N ARG A 137 -8.46 -4.24 1.43
CA ARG A 137 -7.67 -3.19 0.78
C ARG A 137 -6.44 -2.77 1.56
N TRP A 138 -6.45 -2.95 2.88
CA TRP A 138 -5.30 -2.72 3.76
C TRP A 138 -5.24 -3.67 4.94
N VAL A 139 -4.02 -3.76 5.45
CA VAL A 139 -3.73 -4.16 6.82
C VAL A 139 -3.19 -2.93 7.54
N HIS A 140 -3.86 -2.50 8.61
CA HIS A 140 -3.51 -1.30 9.36
C HIS A 140 -3.71 -1.52 10.85
N ARG A 141 -2.66 -1.33 11.66
CA ARG A 141 -2.68 -1.50 13.13
C ARG A 141 -3.27 -2.84 13.59
N GLY A 142 -2.89 -3.93 12.92
CA GLY A 142 -3.41 -5.27 13.21
C GLY A 142 -4.89 -5.47 12.84
N LYS A 143 -5.43 -4.63 11.96
CA LYS A 143 -6.81 -4.73 11.48
C LYS A 143 -6.86 -4.84 9.96
N LEU A 144 -7.79 -5.67 9.49
CA LEU A 144 -8.17 -5.76 8.09
C LEU A 144 -9.13 -4.62 7.75
N ILE A 145 -8.79 -3.85 6.73
CA ILE A 145 -9.66 -2.80 6.21
C ILE A 145 -10.31 -3.32 4.94
N TYR A 146 -11.60 -3.55 5.03
CA TYR A 146 -12.45 -3.98 3.93
C TYR A 146 -13.05 -2.78 3.21
N PHE A 147 -13.23 -2.92 1.90
CA PHE A 147 -13.95 -1.95 1.09
C PHE A 147 -15.18 -2.58 0.44
N LEU A 148 -16.31 -1.88 0.52
CA LEU A 148 -17.54 -2.24 -0.17
C LEU A 148 -18.06 -1.05 -0.97
N LYS A 149 -18.27 -1.25 -2.27
CA LYS A 149 -18.89 -0.24 -3.12
C LYS A 149 -20.36 -0.05 -2.71
N SER A 150 -20.69 1.15 -2.24
CA SER A 150 -22.05 1.55 -1.92
C SER A 150 -22.84 1.88 -3.19
N SER A 151 -24.10 1.45 -3.25
CA SER A 151 -25.03 1.82 -4.32
C SER A 151 -25.35 3.31 -4.32
N ASN A 152 -25.23 3.97 -3.17
CA ASN A 152 -25.59 5.39 -2.98
C ASN A 152 -24.44 6.34 -3.34
N GLY A 153 -23.28 5.81 -3.76
CA GLY A 153 -22.26 6.46 -4.57
C GLY A 153 -21.43 7.58 -3.93
N ALA A 154 -21.94 8.34 -2.96
CA ALA A 154 -21.29 9.57 -2.51
C ALA A 154 -20.84 9.57 -1.04
N GLN A 155 -21.56 8.89 -0.15
CA GLN A 155 -21.28 8.97 1.28
C GLN A 155 -20.40 7.80 1.73
N LEU A 156 -19.26 8.12 2.35
CA LEU A 156 -18.47 7.15 3.09
C LEU A 156 -19.18 6.80 4.41
N SER A 157 -19.32 5.50 4.69
CA SER A 157 -19.72 5.00 6.00
C SER A 157 -18.70 4.01 6.53
N LEU A 158 -18.65 3.91 7.85
CA LEU A 158 -17.70 3.07 8.58
C LEU A 158 -18.46 2.11 9.47
N ARG A 159 -18.04 0.86 9.50
CA ARG A 159 -18.60 -0.14 10.40
C ARG A 159 -17.51 -1.06 10.93
N LYS A 160 -17.52 -1.30 12.24
CA LYS A 160 -16.70 -2.35 12.85
C LYS A 160 -17.32 -3.71 12.50
N LEU A 161 -16.54 -4.62 11.93
CA LEU A 161 -16.97 -6.00 11.65
C LEU A 161 -16.54 -6.98 12.74
N GLY A 162 -15.63 -6.57 13.61
CA GLY A 162 -15.08 -7.33 14.72
C GLY A 162 -13.89 -6.57 15.31
N ASP A 163 -13.16 -7.18 16.25
CA ASP A 163 -11.98 -6.51 16.84
C ASP A 163 -10.84 -6.33 15.84
N GLU A 164 -10.78 -7.18 14.81
CA GLU A 164 -9.70 -7.21 13.83
C GLU A 164 -10.13 -6.69 12.44
N ALA A 165 -11.34 -6.16 12.30
CA ALA A 165 -11.87 -5.79 10.98
C ALA A 165 -12.72 -4.51 10.99
N ILE A 166 -12.46 -3.65 10.00
CA ILE A 166 -13.21 -2.42 9.71
C ILE A 166 -13.71 -2.50 8.27
N LEU A 167 -14.98 -2.20 8.07
CA LEU A 167 -15.59 -2.01 6.75
C LEU A 167 -15.75 -0.53 6.45
N ILE A 168 -15.29 -0.14 5.26
CA ILE A 168 -15.54 1.16 4.66
C ILE A 168 -16.47 0.96 3.47
N GLU A 169 -17.61 1.61 3.49
CA GLU A 169 -18.55 1.60 2.37
C GLU A 169 -18.51 2.97 1.68
N GLY A 170 -18.44 3.01 0.35
CA GLY A 170 -18.27 4.29 -0.36
C GLY A 170 -18.36 4.21 -1.89
N PRO A 171 -17.91 5.25 -2.62
CA PRO A 171 -17.80 5.22 -4.08
C PRO A 171 -16.93 4.05 -4.58
N SER A 172 -16.89 3.75 -5.88
CA SER A 172 -15.98 2.70 -6.36
C SER A 172 -14.53 2.99 -5.99
N SER A 173 -13.73 1.94 -5.81
CA SER A 173 -12.29 2.02 -5.54
C SER A 173 -11.52 2.85 -6.57
N ASP A 174 -12.01 2.92 -7.81
CA ASP A 174 -11.37 3.73 -8.86
C ASP A 174 -11.43 5.22 -8.53
N VAL A 175 -12.47 5.65 -7.81
CA VAL A 175 -12.71 7.03 -7.36
C VAL A 175 -12.06 7.27 -6.01
N LEU A 176 -12.11 6.30 -5.10
CA LEU A 176 -11.52 6.41 -3.78
C LEU A 176 -10.03 6.07 -3.82
N LYS A 177 -9.22 7.10 -4.06
CA LYS A 177 -7.77 7.02 -3.88
C LYS A 177 -7.47 7.03 -2.39
N THR A 178 -6.36 6.41 -2.06
CA THR A 178 -5.97 6.19 -0.68
C THR A 178 -4.50 6.49 -0.55
N SER A 179 -4.16 7.09 0.57
CA SER A 179 -2.79 7.47 0.85
C SER A 179 -2.25 6.51 1.90
N ALA A 180 -0.98 6.13 1.76
CA ALA A 180 -0.26 5.44 2.82
C ALA A 180 -0.31 6.33 4.07
N SER A 181 -0.88 5.80 5.15
CA SER A 181 -0.69 6.38 6.46
C SER A 181 0.36 5.56 7.19
N PRO A 182 1.23 6.20 7.99
CA PRO A 182 2.12 5.49 8.87
C PRO A 182 1.38 4.40 9.64
N HIS A 183 1.95 3.20 9.73
CA HIS A 183 1.23 2.08 10.34
C HIS A 183 0.89 2.34 11.82
N TYR A 184 1.59 3.25 12.48
CA TYR A 184 1.35 3.66 13.86
C TYR A 184 0.34 4.82 13.99
N SER A 185 -0.01 5.47 12.87
CA SER A 185 -1.03 6.52 12.84
C SER A 185 -2.39 5.91 13.12
N ARG A 186 -3.20 6.54 13.99
CA ARG A 186 -4.61 6.15 14.13
C ARG A 186 -5.48 6.59 12.94
N PHE A 187 -4.95 7.42 12.06
CA PHE A 187 -5.68 8.01 10.96
C PHE A 187 -5.44 7.27 9.64
N LEU A 188 -6.48 7.11 8.84
CA LEU A 188 -6.40 6.66 7.45
C LEU A 188 -6.93 7.77 6.53
N TYR A 189 -6.23 8.03 5.44
CA TYR A 189 -6.52 9.14 4.54
C TYR A 189 -7.05 8.63 3.19
N PHE A 190 -8.19 9.16 2.76
CA PHE A 190 -8.84 8.81 1.50
C PHE A 190 -9.10 10.07 0.68
N ALA A 191 -8.89 10.02 -0.62
CA ALA A 191 -9.21 11.10 -1.53
C ALA A 191 -10.26 10.64 -2.55
N SER A 192 -11.34 11.41 -2.70
CA SER A 192 -12.39 11.17 -3.71
C SER A 192 -12.98 12.50 -4.16
N ASP A 193 -13.08 12.70 -5.48
CA ASP A 193 -13.70 13.87 -6.12
C ASP A 193 -13.26 15.22 -5.53
N SER A 194 -11.95 15.37 -5.29
CA SER A 194 -11.30 16.55 -4.68
C SER A 194 -11.45 16.72 -3.17
N ASN A 195 -12.13 15.79 -2.48
CA ASN A 195 -12.24 15.77 -1.03
C ASN A 195 -11.18 14.84 -0.44
N LEU A 196 -10.59 15.27 0.68
CA LEU A 196 -9.77 14.42 1.55
C LEU A 196 -10.62 14.05 2.76
N PHE A 197 -10.79 12.76 3.00
CA PHE A 197 -11.46 12.21 4.17
C PHE A 197 -10.41 11.63 5.10
N VAL A 198 -10.58 11.85 6.40
CA VAL A 198 -9.73 11.26 7.42
C VAL A 198 -10.57 10.34 8.30
N LEU A 199 -10.27 9.05 8.27
CA LEU A 199 -10.84 8.08 9.19
C LEU A 199 -9.98 8.02 10.44
N ASP A 200 -10.59 8.22 11.59
CA ASP A 200 -10.02 7.92 12.89
C ASP A 200 -10.37 6.48 13.29
N THR A 201 -9.39 5.59 13.21
CA THR A 201 -9.57 4.15 13.47
C THR A 201 -9.79 3.82 14.94
N ASP A 202 -9.43 4.72 15.87
CA ASP A 202 -9.69 4.52 17.30
C ASP A 202 -11.14 4.89 17.66
N ASN A 203 -11.63 6.01 17.11
CA ASN A 203 -12.97 6.52 17.41
C ASN A 203 -14.04 6.06 16.42
N MET A 204 -13.65 5.38 15.34
CA MET A 204 -14.53 4.93 14.26
C MET A 204 -15.35 6.07 13.63
N SER A 205 -14.70 7.22 13.42
CA SER A 205 -15.32 8.45 12.90
C SER A 205 -14.61 8.98 11.66
N LEU A 206 -15.37 9.59 10.74
CA LEU A 206 -14.84 10.42 9.66
C LEU A 206 -14.72 11.87 10.12
N LEU A 207 -13.58 12.50 9.85
CA LEU A 207 -13.28 13.91 10.13
C LEU A 207 -13.29 14.73 8.83
#